data_AF-A0A3D3AEC1-F1
#
_entry.id   AF-A0A3D3AEC1-F1
#
_cell.length_a   1.000
_cell.length_b   1.000
_cell.length_c   1.000
_cell.angle_alpha   90.00
_cell.angle_beta   90.00
_cell.angle_gamma   90.00
#
_symmetry.space_group_name_H-M   'P 1'
#
loop_
_entity.id
_entity.type
_entity.pdbx_description
1 polymer ?
#
loop_
_entity_poly.entity_id
_entity_poly.type
_entity_poly.pdbx_seq_one_letter_code
_entity_poly.pdbx_strand_id
1 'polypeptide(L)' 'MAAQKNSPKIRALVAGNWKMNGSKKDLSELRKLVTAMKPTKSGGQVKAEVMICPPATLLPRMAD' A
#
# COMPACT_ATOMS: atom_id res chain seq x y z
N MET A 1 24.20 6.22 34.71
CA MET A 1 22.86 6.07 34.08
C MET A 1 23.00 6.40 32.61
N ALA A 2 22.92 5.42 31.71
CA ALA A 2 23.04 5.67 30.28
C ALA A 2 21.70 6.17 29.72
N ALA A 3 21.71 7.30 29.02
CA ALA A 3 20.53 7.87 28.38
C ALA A 3 20.02 6.97 27.25
N GLN A 4 18.75 6.61 27.31
CA GLN A 4 18.09 5.75 26.34
C GLN A 4 17.81 6.56 25.06
N LYS A 5 18.51 6.25 23.96
CA LYS A 5 18.26 6.85 22.65
C LYS A 5 16.91 6.36 22.11
N ASN A 6 15.92 7.23 22.03
CA ASN A 6 14.63 6.93 21.43
C ASN A 6 14.71 7.18 19.92
N SER A 7 15.05 6.15 19.14
CA SER A 7 15.09 6.27 17.67
C SER A 7 13.67 6.37 17.10
N PRO A 8 13.41 7.27 16.14
CA PRO A 8 12.11 7.35 15.49
C PRO A 8 11.77 6.02 14.81
N LYS A 9 10.58 5.50 15.10
CA LYS A 9 10.12 4.21 14.57
C LYS A 9 9.76 4.38 13.10
N ILE A 10 10.62 3.90 12.20
CA ILE A 10 10.38 3.92 10.75
C ILE A 10 9.17 3.03 10.45
N ARG A 11 8.18 3.59 9.75
CA ARG A 11 7.02 2.83 9.28
C ARG A 11 7.42 2.04 8.02
N ALA A 12 7.13 0.74 8.02
CA ALA A 12 7.43 -0.12 6.87
C ALA A 12 6.57 0.28 5.66
N LEU A 13 7.14 0.22 4.46
CA LEU A 13 6.46 0.48 3.20
C LEU A 13 6.61 -0.73 2.27
N VAL A 14 5.50 -1.20 1.72
CA VAL A 14 5.46 -2.17 0.63
C VAL A 14 5.06 -1.44 -0.65
N ALA A 15 6.00 -1.29 -1.58
CA ALA A 15 5.77 -0.62 -2.86
C ALA A 15 5.71 -1.64 -4.01
N GLY A 16 4.56 -1.71 -4.69
CA GLY A 16 4.37 -2.54 -5.88
C GLY A 16 4.60 -1.73 -7.16
N ASN A 17 5.76 -1.91 -7.79
CA ASN A 17 6.05 -1.30 -9.10
C ASN A 17 5.53 -2.20 -10.23
N TRP A 18 4.49 -1.75 -10.91
CA TRP A 18 3.89 -2.50 -12.01
C TRP A 18 4.67 -2.34 -13.33
N LYS A 19 5.61 -1.39 -13.39
CA LYS A 19 6.38 -1.06 -14.61
C LYS A 19 5.40 -0.70 -15.75
N MET A 20 5.50 -1.39 -16.88
CA MET A 20 4.58 -1.28 -18.01
C MET A 20 3.45 -2.33 -18.00
N ASN A 21 3.19 -2.97 -16.86
CA ASN A 21 2.11 -3.95 -16.73
C ASN A 21 0.87 -3.31 -16.12
N GLY A 22 -0.29 -3.82 -16.54
CA GLY A 22 -1.58 -3.35 -16.07
C GLY A 22 -2.36 -2.62 -17.15
N SER A 23 -3.65 -2.84 -17.10
CA SER A 23 -4.68 -2.28 -17.97
C SER A 23 -5.89 -1.90 -17.11
N LYS A 24 -6.93 -1.35 -17.74
CA LYS A 24 -8.19 -1.04 -17.04
C LYS A 24 -8.83 -2.27 -16.38
N LYS A 25 -8.59 -3.47 -16.90
CA LYS A 25 -9.14 -4.72 -16.35
C LYS A 25 -8.54 -5.05 -14.98
N ASP A 26 -7.30 -4.63 -14.74
CA ASP A 26 -6.55 -4.95 -13.53
C ASP A 26 -6.92 -4.04 -12.34
N LEU A 27 -7.73 -3.01 -12.57
CA LEU A 27 -8.24 -2.13 -11.51
C LEU A 27 -9.10 -2.89 -10.49
N SER A 28 -9.69 -4.04 -10.84
CA SER A 28 -10.40 -4.89 -9.88
C SER A 28 -9.46 -5.46 -8.81
N GLU A 29 -8.22 -5.78 -9.15
CA GLU A 29 -7.22 -6.26 -8.19
C GLU A 29 -6.83 -5.18 -7.20
N LEU A 30 -6.70 -3.92 -7.66
CA LEU A 30 -6.48 -2.79 -6.78
C LEU A 30 -7.62 -2.61 -5.77
N ARG A 31 -8.88 -2.73 -6.20
CA ARG A 31 -10.05 -2.64 -5.30
C ARG A 31 -10.08 -3.77 -4.27
N LYS A 32 -9.67 -4.98 -4.65
CA LYS A 32 -9.50 -6.11 -3.72
C LYS A 32 -8.41 -5.81 -2.69
N LEU A 33 -7.28 -5.27 -3.12
CA LEU A 33 -6.19 -4.85 -2.22
C LEU A 33 -6.66 -3.82 -1.21
N VAL A 34 -7.35 -2.76 -1.65
CA VAL A 34 -7.91 -1.73 -0.76
C VAL A 34 -8.89 -2.33 0.25
N THR A 35 -9.71 -3.31 -0.17
CA THR A 35 -10.64 -4.00 0.74
C THR A 35 -9.89 -4.85 1.76
N ALA A 36 -8.84 -5.56 1.35
CA ALA A 36 -8.01 -6.37 2.23
C ALA A 36 -7.19 -5.55 3.23
N MET A 37 -6.92 -4.28 2.93
CA MET A 37 -6.23 -3.34 3.83
C MET A 37 -7.11 -2.86 4.99
N LYS A 38 -8.43 -3.04 4.91
CA LYS A 38 -9.34 -2.61 5.98
C LYS A 38 -9.16 -3.49 7.23
N PRO A 39 -9.24 -2.92 8.44
CA PRO A 39 -9.20 -3.69 9.67
C PRO A 39 -10.28 -4.79 9.68
N THR A 40 -9.91 -5.99 10.09
CA THR A 40 -10.88 -7.08 10.26
C THR A 40 -11.53 -7.02 11.64
N LYS A 41 -12.72 -7.62 11.79
CA LYS A 41 -13.41 -7.74 13.10
C LYS A 41 -12.58 -8.51 14.13
N SER A 42 -11.66 -9.36 13.67
CA SER A 42 -10.72 -10.12 14.50
C SER A 42 -9.46 -9.32 14.91
N GLY A 43 -9.40 -8.02 14.60
CA GLY A 43 -8.30 -7.14 15.02
C GLY A 43 -7.03 -7.22 14.17
N GLY A 44 -7.08 -7.90 13.01
CA GLY A 44 -5.98 -7.90 12.05
C GLY A 44 -5.88 -6.56 11.35
N GLN A 45 -4.74 -5.88 11.51
CA GLN A 45 -4.42 -4.63 10.80
C GLN A 45 -3.03 -4.73 10.16
N VAL A 46 -2.96 -4.34 8.88
CA VAL A 46 -1.67 -4.21 8.19
C VAL A 46 -0.92 -3.00 8.78
N LYS A 47 0.25 -3.25 9.36
CA LYS A 47 1.08 -2.23 10.03
C LYS A 47 1.98 -1.46 9.06
N ALA A 48 2.12 -1.94 7.82
CA ALA A 48 2.88 -1.30 6.77
C ALA A 48 1.99 -0.37 5.93
N GLU A 49 2.59 0.67 5.35
CA GLU A 49 1.99 1.38 4.24
C GLU A 49 2.13 0.58 2.95
N VAL A 50 1.19 0.78 2.05
CA VAL A 50 1.18 0.14 0.74
C VAL A 50 1.06 1.21 -0.34
N MET A 51 1.94 1.15 -1.33
CA MET A 51 1.94 2.02 -2.51
C MET A 51 1.95 1.18 -3.77
N ILE A 52 1.20 1.61 -4.80
CA ILE A 52 1.28 1.03 -6.14
C ILE A 52 1.82 2.08 -7.10
N CYS A 53 2.81 1.70 -7.92
CA CYS A 53 3.37 2.51 -9.00
C CYS A 53 2.93 1.94 -10.35
N PRO A 54 1.77 2.37 -10.89
CA PRO A 54 1.26 1.88 -12.17
C PRO A 54 1.92 2.59 -13.36
N PRO A 55 1.74 2.08 -14.60
CA PRO A 55 1.93 2.88 -15.80
C PRO A 55 1.14 4.20 -15.71
N ALA A 56 1.75 5.31 -16.18
CA ALA A 56 1.17 6.65 -16.05
C ALA A 56 -0.26 6.77 -16.63
N THR A 57 -0.57 5.99 -17.66
CA THR A 57 -1.90 5.94 -18.31
C THR A 57 -3.03 5.47 -17.38
N LEU A 58 -2.71 4.77 -16.29
CA LEU A 58 -3.69 4.30 -15.31
C LEU A 58 -3.89 5.24 -14.12
N LEU A 59 -3.00 6.23 -13.91
CA LEU A 59 -3.06 7.15 -12.77
C LEU A 59 -4.43 7.81 -12.59
N PRO A 60 -5.07 8.38 -13.63
CA PRO A 60 -6.38 9.02 -13.46
C PRO A 60 -7.43 8.04 -12.94
N ARG A 61 -7.38 6.77 -13.38
CA ARG A 61 -8.38 5.75 -13.03
C ARG A 61 -8.15 5.13 -11.65
N MET A 62 -6.95 5.25 -11.11
CA MET A 62 -6.58 4.75 -9.79
C MET A 62 -6.70 5.82 -8.71
N ALA A 63 -6.72 7.10 -9.11
CA ALA A 63 -6.99 8.23 -8.23
C ALA A 63 -8.50 8.41 -7.94
N ASP A 64 -9.36 7.93 -8.85
CA ASP A 64 -10.83 7.83 -8.69
C ASP A 64 -11.24 6.74 -7.68
#